data_AF-A0A2D8MD10-F1
#
_entry.id   AF-A0A2D8MD10-F1
#
_cell.length_a   1.000
_cell.length_b   1.000
_cell.length_c   1.000
_cell.angle_alpha   90.00
_cell.angle_beta   90.00
_cell.angle_gamma   90.00
#
_symmetry.space_group_name_H-M   'P 1'
#
loop_
_entity.id
_entity.type
_entity.pdbx_description
1 polymer ?
#
loop_
_entity_poly.entity_id
_entity_poly.type
_entity_poly.pdbx_seq_one_letter_code
_entity_poly.pdbx_strand_id
1 'polypeptide(L)'
;MTASITKVTRDRDSFKVLSTDQIKIEAAEKPALFAKFFKDFDNRYKYVSGIGFKFDDEALQQEYRSWIANPANYAAAGGDMW
;
A
#
# COMPACT_ATOMS: atom_id res chain seq x y z
N MET A 1 -0.02 14.13 -9.02
CA MET A 1 -0.39 12.77 -9.46
C MET A 1 -1.36 12.17 -8.46
N THR A 2 -2.42 11.53 -8.97
CA THR A 2 -3.49 10.95 -8.17
C THR A 2 -3.59 9.47 -8.46
N ALA A 3 -3.74 8.64 -7.43
CA ALA A 3 -3.99 7.21 -7.58
C ALA A 3 -5.15 6.79 -6.67
N SER A 4 -5.90 5.81 -7.14
CA SER A 4 -6.96 5.18 -6.35
C SER A 4 -6.42 3.87 -5.79
N ILE A 5 -6.69 3.65 -4.50
CA ILE A 5 -6.34 2.41 -3.82
C ILE A 5 -7.61 1.81 -3.22
N THR A 6 -7.65 0.48 -3.22
CA THR A 6 -8.70 -0.29 -2.59
C THR A 6 -8.17 -0.87 -1.29
N LYS A 7 -8.83 -0.53 -0.19
CA LYS A 7 -8.68 -1.19 1.10
C LYS A 7 -9.67 -2.35 1.17
N VAL A 8 -9.16 -3.55 1.45
CA VAL A 8 -9.96 -4.75 1.67
C VAL A 8 -9.84 -5.14 3.14
N THR A 9 -10.97 -5.20 3.82
CA THR A 9 -11.07 -5.75 5.18
C THR A 9 -11.67 -7.14 5.08
N ARG A 10 -11.03 -8.12 5.70
CA ARG A 10 -11.42 -9.52 5.72
C ARG A 10 -11.60 -9.99 7.15
N ASP A 11 -12.53 -10.90 7.32
CA ASP A 11 -12.67 -11.65 8.55
C ASP A 11 -11.44 -12.54 8.75
N ARG A 12 -10.90 -12.52 9.97
CA ARG A 12 -9.63 -13.19 10.28
C ARG A 12 -9.75 -14.72 10.25
N ASP A 13 -10.93 -15.23 10.56
CA ASP A 13 -11.16 -16.67 10.76
C ASP A 13 -11.66 -17.34 9.47
N SER A 14 -12.58 -16.66 8.78
CA SER A 14 -13.27 -17.18 7.58
C SER A 14 -12.73 -16.63 6.26
N PHE A 15 -11.75 -15.72 6.28
CA PHE A 15 -11.16 -15.04 5.12
C PHE A 15 -12.17 -14.31 4.21
N LYS A 16 -13.43 -14.18 4.65
CA LYS A 16 -14.49 -13.50 3.92
C LYS A 16 -14.21 -12.01 3.87
N VAL A 17 -14.41 -11.39 2.71
CA VAL A 17 -14.35 -9.93 2.59
C VAL A 17 -15.52 -9.33 3.35
N LEU A 18 -15.22 -8.52 4.37
CA LEU A 18 -16.20 -7.81 5.19
C LEU A 18 -16.54 -6.46 4.56
N SER A 19 -15.52 -5.73 4.10
CA SER A 19 -15.71 -4.39 3.55
C SER A 19 -14.62 -4.07 2.54
N THR A 20 -14.98 -3.26 1.55
CA THR A 20 -14.06 -2.74 0.55
C THR A 20 -14.26 -1.22 0.48
N ASP A 21 -13.20 -0.47 0.76
CA ASP A 21 -13.22 0.98 0.73
C ASP A 21 -12.28 1.50 -0.36
N GLN A 22 -12.70 2.51 -1.09
CA GLN A 22 -11.84 3.21 -2.05
C GLN A 22 -11.27 4.47 -1.42
N ILE A 23 -9.95 4.61 -1.50
CA ILE A 23 -9.21 5.73 -0.95
C ILE A 23 -8.43 6.36 -2.11
N LYS A 24 -8.50 7.69 -2.22
CA LYS A 24 -7.69 8.44 -3.19
C LYS A 24 -6.45 8.95 -2.48
N ILE A 25 -5.29 8.77 -3.12
CA ILE A 25 -4.04 9.31 -2.65
C ILE A 25 -3.47 10.26 -3.70
N GLU A 26 -2.96 11.40 -3.24
CA GLU A 26 -2.31 12.40 -4.09
C GLU A 26 -0.92 12.73 -3.57
N ALA A 27 0.00 12.87 -4.53
CA ALA A 27 1.37 13.31 -4.33
C ALA A 27 1.89 14.02 -5.58
N ALA A 28 2.96 14.81 -5.44
CA ALA A 28 3.55 15.53 -6.57
C ALA A 28 4.07 14.58 -7.66
N GLU A 29 4.71 13.48 -7.26
CA GLU A 29 5.45 12.57 -8.14
C GLU A 29 5.17 11.10 -7.80
N LYS A 30 5.42 10.17 -8.74
CA LYS A 30 5.31 8.72 -8.52
C LYS A 30 6.05 8.22 -7.27
N PRO A 31 7.35 8.51 -7.06
CA PRO A 31 8.06 8.02 -5.87
C PRO A 31 7.46 8.56 -4.56
N ALA A 32 7.02 9.82 -4.54
CA ALA A 32 6.33 10.38 -3.38
C ALA A 32 4.97 9.71 -3.13
N LEU A 33 4.26 9.32 -4.20
CA LEU A 33 3.01 8.58 -4.13
C LEU A 33 3.22 7.17 -3.53
N PHE A 34 4.27 6.48 -3.97
CA PHE A 34 4.64 5.16 -3.44
C PHE A 34 5.10 5.21 -1.98
N ALA A 35 5.92 6.20 -1.61
CA ALA A 35 6.34 6.41 -0.23
C ALA A 35 5.14 6.69 0.68
N LYS A 36 4.20 7.54 0.22
CA LYS A 36 2.96 7.83 0.95
C LYS A 36 2.09 6.59 1.10
N PHE A 37 1.91 5.83 0.01
CA PHE A 37 1.15 4.57 0.05
C PHE A 37 1.76 3.58 1.05
N PHE A 38 3.07 3.39 1.00
CA PHE A 38 3.77 2.49 1.92
C PHE A 38 3.61 2.94 3.37
N LYS A 39 3.86 4.22 3.66
CA LYS A 39 3.82 4.73 5.03
C LYS A 39 2.42 4.72 5.64
N ASP A 40 1.42 5.20 4.91
CA ASP A 40 0.07 5.36 5.45
C ASP A 40 -0.74 4.07 5.46
N PHE A 41 -0.41 3.11 4.58
CA PHE A 41 -1.19 1.90 4.38
C PHE A 41 -0.37 0.61 4.53
N ASP A 42 0.59 0.35 3.64
CA ASP A 42 1.27 -0.95 3.59
C ASP A 42 2.03 -1.24 4.90
N ASN A 43 2.98 -0.38 5.27
CA ASN A 43 3.80 -0.53 6.47
C ASN A 43 2.98 -0.43 7.76
N ARG A 44 2.00 0.47 7.80
CA ARG A 44 1.15 0.69 8.98
C ARG A 44 0.30 -0.53 9.32
N TYR A 45 -0.16 -1.26 8.31
CA TYR A 45 -1.07 -2.39 8.47
C TYR A 45 -0.44 -3.74 8.14
N LYS A 46 0.88 -3.82 7.86
CA LYS A 46 1.57 -5.07 7.49
C LYS A 46 1.41 -6.21 8.50
N TYR A 47 1.26 -5.88 9.78
CA TYR A 47 1.04 -6.86 10.85
C TYR A 47 -0.44 -7.04 11.23
N VAL A 48 -1.34 -6.29 10.60
CA VAL A 48 -2.77 -6.37 10.87
C VAL A 48 -3.38 -7.43 9.95
N SER A 49 -3.51 -8.63 10.48
CA SER A 49 -4.20 -9.73 9.79
C SER A 49 -5.62 -9.35 9.44
N GLY A 50 -6.00 -9.52 8.18
CA GLY A 50 -7.34 -9.20 7.68
C GLY A 50 -7.47 -7.84 7.01
N ILE A 51 -6.45 -6.97 7.04
CA ILE A 51 -6.47 -5.72 6.27
C ILE A 51 -5.45 -5.82 5.13
N GLY A 52 -5.88 -5.48 3.93
CA GLY A 52 -5.01 -5.39 2.76
C GLY A 52 -5.28 -4.14 1.96
N PHE A 53 -4.26 -3.61 1.30
CA PHE A 53 -4.35 -2.47 0.41
C PHE A 53 -3.78 -2.83 -0.95
N LYS A 54 -4.38 -2.32 -2.02
CA LYS A 54 -3.89 -2.48 -3.38
C LYS A 54 -4.18 -1.23 -4.19
N PHE A 55 -3.35 -0.95 -5.19
CA PHE A 55 -3.71 0.03 -6.20
C PHE A 55 -4.82 -0.54 -7.09
N ASP A 56 -5.74 0.32 -7.54
CA ASP A 56 -6.73 -0.06 -8.55
C ASP A 56 -6.09 -0.20 -9.94
N ASP A 57 -5.01 0.53 -10.18
CA ASP A 57 -4.23 0.47 -11.42
C ASP A 57 -3.12 -0.59 -11.32
N GLU A 58 -3.16 -1.58 -12.21
CA GLU A 58 -2.22 -2.71 -12.20
C GLU A 58 -0.79 -2.29 -12.53
N ALA A 59 -0.61 -1.31 -13.42
CA ALA A 59 0.72 -0.81 -13.78
C ALA A 59 1.37 -0.11 -12.59
N LEU A 60 0.63 0.77 -11.89
CA LEU A 60 1.09 1.40 -10.65
C LEU A 60 1.38 0.37 -9.56
N GLN A 61 0.61 -0.72 -9.48
CA GLN A 61 0.87 -1.79 -8.53
C GLN A 61 2.19 -2.52 -8.82
N GLN A 62 2.47 -2.80 -10.10
CA GLN A 62 3.74 -3.41 -10.50
C GLN A 62 4.92 -2.46 -10.26
N GLU A 63 4.79 -1.20 -10.66
CA GLU A 63 5.80 -0.16 -10.42
C GLU A 63 6.08 0.00 -8.92
N TYR A 64 5.04 0.01 -8.08
CA TYR A 64 5.17 0.07 -6.63
C TYR A 64 5.95 -1.14 -6.08
N ARG A 65 5.63 -2.36 -6.54
CA ARG A 65 6.34 -3.58 -6.11
C ARG A 65 7.83 -3.52 -6.46
N SER A 66 8.17 -3.07 -7.67
CA SER A 66 9.57 -2.86 -8.06
C SER A 66 10.22 -1.75 -7.23
N TRP A 67 9.49 -0.68 -6.91
CA TRP A 67 9.99 0.43 -6.11
C TRP A 67 10.29 0.02 -4.67
N ILE A 68 9.38 -0.69 -4.00
CA ILE A 68 9.54 -1.12 -2.59
C ILE A 68 10.52 -2.28 -2.43
N ALA A 69 10.75 -3.07 -3.48
CA ALA A 69 11.79 -4.11 -3.49
C ALA A 69 13.21 -3.53 -3.38
N ASN A 70 13.41 -2.24 -3.69
CA ASN A 70 14.67 -1.56 -3.46
C ASN A 70 14.81 -1.20 -1.96
N PRO A 71 15.81 -1.74 -1.24
CA PRO A 71 15.99 -1.49 0.18
C PRO A 71 16.23 -0.01 0.51
N ALA A 72 16.83 0.76 -0.40
CA ALA A 72 17.02 2.20 -0.19
C ALA A 72 15.68 2.96 -0.18
N ASN A 73 14.76 2.59 -1.06
CA ASN A 73 13.41 3.17 -1.10
C ASN A 73 12.60 2.76 0.12
N TYR A 74 12.65 1.47 0.49
CA TYR A 74 11.99 0.95 1.67
C TYR A 74 12.47 1.66 2.95
N ALA A 75 13.79 1.79 3.12
CA ALA A 75 14.39 2.52 4.23
C ALA A 75 13.98 4.01 4.24
N ALA A 76 14.07 4.69 3.10
CA ALA A 76 13.70 6.09 2.95
C ALA A 76 12.21 6.36 3.23
N ALA A 77 11.35 5.38 2.95
CA ALA A 77 9.92 5.45 3.21
C ALA A 77 9.53 5.17 4.67
N GLY A 78 10.50 4.84 5.53
CA GLY A 78 10.29 4.51 6.95
C GLY A 78 10.01 3.03 7.21
N GLY A 79 10.51 2.15 6.35
CA GLY A 79 10.46 0.70 6.58
C GLY A 79 11.44 0.29 7.67
N ASP A 80 11.05 -0.69 8.49
CA ASP A 80 11.91 -1.25 9.55
C ASP A 80 13.11 -1.96 8.93
N MET A 81 14.31 -1.40 9.10
CA MET A 81 15.58 -2.05 8.78
C MET A 81 16.03 -2.85 10.00
N TRP A 82 15.96 -4.18 9.91
CA TRP A 82 16.56 -5.11 10.87
C TRP A 82 17.92 -5.58 10.37
#